data_AF-A0A8C5BR15-F1
#
_entry.id   AF-A0A8C5BR15-F1
#
_cell.length_a   1.000
_cell.length_b   1.000
_cell.length_c   1.000
_cell.angle_alpha   90.00
_cell.angle_beta   90.00
_cell.angle_gamma   90.00
#
_symmetry.space_group_name_H-M   'P 1'
#
loop_
_entity.id
_entity.type
_entity.pdbx_description
1 polymer ?
#
loop_
_entity_poly.entity_id
_entity_poly.type
_entity_poly.pdbx_seq_one_letter_code
_entity_poly.pdbx_strand_id
1 'polypeptide(L)'
;MSQKPERRGIHVDQSELLCKKGCGYYGNAAWQGLCSKCWREEYQRAKERQIQEDWAFAEKLQREEEVAYASSQGPSSQPGPQPQAQATPPHAALTPFSKFEEKKTNEKMRKVTTVKKFFSPSTRIAPKKALVARLREGHEGKTSSPSISRQASLETDRVSKDFMEFLKTMQRPGREIHKQCRAFIESMANKKQDLGADELSECVQDFYQNLSDRLMSHFKGSSESVERVMDQVEKYIMTRLYKSVFCPETTDDEKKDLATQHRIRALHWVTIEMLCVSMDEEIPEVSDNVVKAITDVIEMDSKRVPRDKLACITQCSKHIFSAIKITKKEPASADDFLPALIYIVLKANPPRLQSNIQYITRFCNPSRLMTGEDGYYFTNLCCAVAFIEKLDAQSLNLDTDEFERYMSGQASPRRPTDDGGWPLEAGPSPQGGAAAAASSVAVNPALAQLHHSLEQLSGLSERQDRLMEGARGLQEELVSWEEGVRREVQHILERYPLEVRPPPASAIDTENAETDRLPPPLTPQVFAG
;
A
#
# COMPACT_ATOMS: atom_id res chain seq x y z
N MET A 1 35.46 0.16 -48.39
CA MET A 1 36.10 -0.85 -47.52
C MET A 1 35.50 -0.75 -46.13
N SER A 2 35.18 -1.88 -45.51
CA SER A 2 34.27 -1.97 -44.35
C SER A 2 34.94 -1.61 -43.02
N GLN A 3 34.27 -0.81 -42.18
CA GLN A 3 34.63 -0.64 -40.77
C GLN A 3 33.98 -1.76 -39.94
N LYS A 4 34.78 -2.47 -39.12
CA LYS A 4 34.30 -3.43 -38.12
C LYS A 4 34.45 -2.85 -36.71
N PRO A 5 33.48 -3.05 -35.79
CA PRO A 5 33.59 -2.59 -34.41
C PRO A 5 34.41 -3.56 -33.55
N GLU A 6 35.31 -3.02 -32.73
CA GLU A 6 35.97 -3.79 -31.66
C GLU A 6 35.00 -4.07 -30.50
N ARG A 7 34.87 -5.33 -30.09
CA ARG A 7 34.19 -5.70 -28.84
C ARG A 7 35.19 -5.62 -27.69
N ARG A 8 34.98 -4.69 -26.75
CA ARG A 8 35.68 -4.71 -25.45
C ARG A 8 35.17 -5.88 -24.61
N GLY A 9 35.90 -6.99 -24.58
CA GLY A 9 35.67 -8.08 -23.64
C GLY A 9 36.26 -7.76 -22.26
N ILE A 10 35.51 -8.04 -21.19
CA ILE A 10 36.06 -8.00 -19.83
C ILE A 10 36.94 -9.24 -19.65
N HIS A 11 38.25 -9.04 -19.50
CA HIS A 11 39.17 -10.11 -19.13
C HIS A 11 39.19 -10.24 -17.60
N VAL A 12 38.80 -11.41 -17.08
CA VAL A 12 38.89 -11.76 -15.66
C VAL A 12 39.76 -13.01 -15.58
N ASP A 13 40.82 -12.97 -14.77
CA ASP A 13 41.72 -14.10 -14.64
C ASP A 13 41.04 -15.24 -13.86
N GLN A 14 41.28 -16.49 -14.27
CA GLN A 14 40.61 -17.64 -13.68
C GLN A 14 40.96 -17.84 -12.20
N SER A 15 42.11 -17.34 -11.73
CA SER A 15 42.52 -17.38 -10.33
C SER A 15 41.71 -16.44 -9.43
N GLU A 16 41.22 -15.30 -9.95
CA GLU A 16 40.42 -14.33 -9.19
C GLU A 16 39.01 -14.85 -8.84
N LEU A 17 38.51 -15.81 -9.63
CA LEU A 17 37.21 -16.45 -9.43
C LEU A 17 37.26 -17.59 -8.41
N LEU A 18 38.44 -18.10 -8.06
CA LEU A 18 38.59 -19.23 -7.16
C LEU A 18 38.42 -18.85 -5.68
N CYS A 19 37.99 -19.82 -4.87
CA CYS A 19 37.82 -19.62 -3.44
C CYS A 19 39.16 -19.28 -2.78
N LYS A 20 39.18 -18.20 -1.98
CA LYS A 20 40.35 -17.73 -1.22
C LYS A 20 41.01 -18.78 -0.29
N LYS A 21 40.35 -19.90 0.00
CA LYS A 21 40.93 -21.04 0.73
C LYS A 21 41.62 -22.09 -0.16
N GLY A 22 41.77 -21.82 -1.46
CA GLY A 22 42.48 -22.70 -2.40
C GLY A 22 41.81 -24.06 -2.64
N CYS A 23 40.54 -24.23 -2.28
CA CYS A 23 39.86 -25.53 -2.27
C CYS A 23 39.40 -26.04 -3.66
N GLY A 24 39.78 -25.37 -4.76
CA GLY A 24 39.44 -25.74 -6.13
C GLY A 24 38.01 -25.37 -6.60
N TYR A 25 37.19 -24.78 -5.73
CA TYR A 25 35.84 -24.32 -6.08
C TYR A 25 35.80 -22.79 -6.26
N TYR A 26 34.88 -22.29 -7.09
CA TYR A 26 34.69 -20.85 -7.28
C TYR A 26 34.14 -20.14 -6.02
N GLY A 27 34.69 -18.97 -5.73
CA GLY A 27 34.21 -18.06 -4.69
C GLY A 27 33.34 -16.95 -5.28
N ASN A 28 32.67 -16.17 -4.43
CA ASN A 28 31.96 -14.96 -4.87
C ASN A 28 32.12 -13.81 -3.86
N ALA A 29 31.91 -12.58 -4.32
CA ALA A 29 32.09 -11.38 -3.51
C ALA A 29 31.13 -11.32 -2.30
N ALA A 30 29.89 -11.82 -2.44
CA ALA A 30 28.90 -11.85 -1.35
C ALA A 30 29.34 -12.74 -0.17
N TRP A 31 30.15 -13.77 -0.43
CA TRP A 31 30.81 -14.61 0.57
C TRP A 31 32.30 -14.26 0.75
N GLN A 32 32.67 -13.00 0.50
CA GLN A 32 34.02 -12.45 0.69
C GLN A 32 35.13 -13.14 -0.13
N GLY A 33 34.77 -13.86 -1.20
CA GLY A 33 35.67 -14.70 -2.01
C GLY A 33 35.74 -16.16 -1.56
N LEU A 34 34.85 -16.62 -0.69
CA LEU A 34 34.75 -18.03 -0.29
C LEU A 34 33.72 -18.77 -1.15
N CYS A 35 33.92 -20.08 -1.36
CA CYS A 35 32.89 -20.95 -1.91
C CYS A 35 31.84 -21.30 -0.84
N SER A 36 30.68 -21.80 -1.26
CA SER A 36 29.55 -22.15 -0.38
C SER A 36 29.91 -23.10 0.77
N LYS A 37 30.84 -24.04 0.54
CA LYS A 37 31.32 -24.98 1.56
C LYS A 37 32.23 -24.30 2.59
N CYS A 38 33.29 -23.66 2.12
CA CYS A 38 34.26 -22.97 2.97
C CYS A 38 33.63 -21.81 3.77
N TRP A 39 32.67 -21.10 3.18
CA TRP A 39 31.89 -20.06 3.87
C TRP A 39 31.02 -20.66 4.98
N ARG A 40 30.34 -21.78 4.72
CA ARG A 40 29.49 -22.45 5.72
C ARG A 40 30.28 -22.96 6.92
N GLU A 41 31.42 -23.61 6.69
CA GLU A 41 32.32 -24.10 7.74
C GLU A 41 32.87 -22.94 8.60
N GLU A 42 33.23 -21.82 7.98
CA GLU A 42 33.74 -20.63 8.67
C GLU A 42 32.66 -19.88 9.45
N TYR A 43 31.46 -19.76 8.87
CA TYR A 43 30.29 -19.20 9.52
C TYR A 43 29.85 -20.04 10.72
N GLN A 44 29.88 -21.37 10.63
CA GLN A 44 29.62 -22.26 11.75
C GLN A 44 30.66 -22.09 12.87
N ARG A 45 31.96 -22.09 12.56
CA ARG A 45 33.02 -21.85 13.55
C ARG A 45 33.01 -20.45 14.17
N ALA A 46 32.57 -19.44 13.43
CA ALA A 46 32.38 -18.09 13.97
C ALA A 46 31.20 -18.07 14.96
N LYS A 47 30.07 -18.71 14.58
CA LYS A 47 28.89 -18.84 15.43
C LYS A 47 29.16 -19.66 16.70
N GLU A 48 29.90 -20.75 16.60
CA GLU A 48 30.29 -21.58 17.76
C GLU A 48 31.18 -20.82 18.75
N ARG A 49 32.16 -20.05 18.26
CA ARG A 49 32.97 -19.15 19.11
C ARG A 49 32.12 -18.09 19.79
N GLN A 50 31.22 -17.44 19.05
CA GLN A 50 30.32 -16.44 19.63
C GLN A 50 29.42 -17.03 20.72
N ILE A 51 28.90 -18.26 20.54
CA ILE A 51 28.13 -18.97 21.57
C ILE A 51 28.99 -19.28 22.81
N GLN A 52 30.26 -19.65 22.63
CA GLN A 52 31.19 -19.89 23.74
C GLN A 52 31.55 -18.59 24.49
N GLU A 53 31.75 -17.49 23.78
CA GLU A 53 32.00 -16.16 24.35
C GLU A 53 30.77 -15.65 25.13
N ASP A 54 29.57 -15.77 24.57
CA ASP A 54 28.30 -15.43 25.24
C ASP A 54 28.09 -16.28 26.51
N TRP A 55 28.44 -17.58 26.47
CA TRP A 55 28.30 -18.48 27.63
C TRP A 55 29.31 -18.16 28.74
N ALA A 56 30.58 -17.92 28.39
CA ALA A 56 31.61 -17.49 29.35
C ALA A 56 31.29 -16.10 29.97
N PHE A 57 30.69 -15.20 29.19
CA PHE A 57 30.20 -13.91 29.70
C PHE A 57 29.03 -14.09 30.68
N ALA A 58 28.09 -14.99 30.40
CA ALA A 58 27.00 -15.32 31.31
C ALA A 58 27.49 -15.93 32.63
N GLU A 59 28.44 -16.87 32.58
CA GLU A 59 29.06 -17.47 33.77
C GLU A 59 29.78 -16.41 34.64
N LYS A 60 30.50 -15.47 34.01
CA LYS A 60 31.12 -14.35 34.72
C LYS A 60 30.08 -13.45 35.41
N LEU A 61 29.00 -13.11 34.71
CA LEU A 61 27.94 -12.25 35.25
C LEU A 61 27.23 -12.90 36.44
N GLN A 62 26.95 -14.20 36.36
CA GLN A 62 26.35 -14.96 37.45
C GLN A 62 27.27 -15.03 38.68
N ARG A 63 28.59 -15.16 38.48
CA ARG A 63 29.58 -15.10 39.57
C ARG A 63 29.69 -13.73 40.22
N GLU A 64 29.56 -12.65 39.45
CA GLU A 64 29.48 -11.28 39.99
C GLU A 64 28.17 -11.06 40.80
N GLU A 65 27.05 -11.65 40.36
CA GLU A 65 25.77 -11.64 41.09
C GLU A 65 25.83 -12.42 42.41
N GLU A 66 26.44 -13.61 42.43
CA GLU A 66 26.65 -14.40 43.66
C GLU A 66 27.54 -13.68 44.68
N VAL A 67 28.60 -13.00 44.22
CA VAL A 67 29.47 -12.19 45.09
C VAL A 67 28.71 -10.97 45.65
N ALA A 68 27.94 -10.27 44.81
CA ALA A 68 27.12 -9.14 45.26
C ALA A 68 26.04 -9.58 46.27
N TYR A 69 25.46 -10.76 46.09
CA TYR A 69 24.50 -11.34 47.03
C TYR A 69 25.16 -11.71 48.36
N ALA A 70 26.34 -12.34 48.34
CA ALA A 70 27.10 -12.70 49.54
C ALA A 70 27.53 -11.47 50.35
N SER A 71 27.95 -10.38 49.69
CA SER A 71 28.28 -9.11 50.36
C SER A 71 27.08 -8.39 51.00
N SER A 72 25.84 -8.80 50.71
CA SER A 72 24.63 -8.18 51.27
C SER A 72 24.19 -8.77 52.63
N GLN A 73 24.81 -9.86 53.09
CA GLN A 73 24.49 -10.48 54.40
C GLN A 73 25.68 -10.39 55.36
N GLY A 74 25.79 -9.26 56.06
CA GLY A 74 26.63 -9.10 57.25
C GLY A 74 25.95 -9.64 58.52
N PRO A 75 26.68 -10.14 59.53
CA PRO A 75 26.12 -10.98 60.58
C PRO A 75 25.58 -10.21 61.80
N SER A 76 24.40 -10.61 62.28
CA SER A 76 23.88 -10.33 63.62
C SER A 76 22.84 -11.41 63.99
N SER A 77 22.61 -11.78 65.25
CA SER A 77 23.45 -11.82 66.47
C SER A 77 22.70 -12.69 67.50
N GLN A 78 23.37 -13.13 68.58
CA GLN A 78 22.82 -14.09 69.56
C GLN A 78 21.53 -13.63 70.29
N PRO A 79 20.70 -14.56 70.82
CA PRO A 79 19.51 -14.24 71.61
C PRO A 79 19.84 -13.88 73.08
N GLY A 80 19.08 -12.95 73.66
CA GLY A 80 19.14 -12.55 75.07
C GLY A 80 17.74 -12.45 75.73
N PRO A 81 17.60 -12.55 77.07
CA PRO A 81 16.32 -12.84 77.74
C PRO A 81 15.52 -11.63 78.28
N GLN A 82 14.26 -11.89 78.69
CA GLN A 82 13.29 -10.97 79.32
C GLN A 82 13.68 -10.55 80.75
N PRO A 83 13.11 -9.46 81.35
CA PRO A 83 11.87 -9.61 82.17
C PRO A 83 10.88 -8.41 82.30
N GLN A 84 9.59 -8.76 82.56
CA GLN A 84 8.54 -8.19 83.45
C GLN A 84 8.21 -6.66 83.65
N ALA A 85 6.98 -6.30 83.24
CA ALA A 85 5.86 -5.60 83.95
C ALA A 85 6.00 -4.36 84.89
N GLN A 86 5.18 -3.29 84.67
CA GLN A 86 4.10 -2.77 85.58
C GLN A 86 3.44 -1.41 85.16
N ALA A 87 2.12 -1.28 85.44
CA ALA A 87 1.29 -0.09 85.82
C ALA A 87 1.20 1.26 85.02
N THR A 88 0.05 1.95 85.22
CA THR A 88 -0.52 3.18 84.56
C THR A 88 -1.01 4.21 85.61
N PRO A 89 -1.63 5.40 85.30
CA PRO A 89 -1.67 6.31 84.12
C PRO A 89 -1.15 7.74 84.57
N PRO A 90 -1.81 8.95 84.46
CA PRO A 90 -2.78 9.57 83.51
C PRO A 90 -2.41 11.04 83.05
N HIS A 91 -3.37 11.74 82.41
CA HIS A 91 -3.44 13.19 82.04
C HIS A 91 -2.60 13.70 80.83
N ALA A 92 -3.10 14.54 79.90
CA ALA A 92 -4.45 15.13 79.67
C ALA A 92 -4.74 15.47 78.18
N ALA A 93 -5.99 15.89 77.92
CA ALA A 93 -6.70 16.32 76.69
C ALA A 93 -5.89 17.07 75.58
N LEU A 94 -6.30 17.09 74.29
CA LEU A 94 -7.57 17.64 73.74
C LEU A 94 -8.12 16.92 72.46
N THR A 95 -9.34 17.27 72.08
CA THR A 95 -10.31 16.57 71.18
C THR A 95 -11.10 17.61 70.32
N PRO A 96 -12.27 17.38 69.63
CA PRO A 96 -12.97 16.21 69.03
C PRO A 96 -13.61 16.47 67.61
N PHE A 97 -14.50 15.54 67.14
CA PHE A 97 -15.60 15.68 66.11
C PHE A 97 -15.25 15.74 64.60
N SER A 98 -16.08 15.26 63.65
CA SER A 98 -17.28 14.36 63.62
C SER A 98 -17.36 13.75 62.20
N LYS A 99 -17.58 12.45 61.95
CA LYS A 99 -18.84 11.69 62.00
C LYS A 99 -20.04 12.34 61.26
N PHE A 100 -20.35 11.84 60.06
CA PHE A 100 -21.72 11.73 59.52
C PHE A 100 -21.83 10.43 58.69
N GLU A 101 -22.88 9.64 58.94
CA GLU A 101 -23.16 8.36 58.29
C GLU A 101 -24.69 8.22 58.15
N GLU A 102 -25.22 8.24 56.92
CA GLU A 102 -26.54 7.70 56.51
C GLU A 102 -26.65 7.86 54.98
N LYS A 103 -26.82 6.87 54.07
CA LYS A 103 -27.22 5.45 54.04
C LYS A 103 -28.68 5.21 53.57
N LYS A 104 -28.83 4.22 52.67
CA LYS A 104 -30.03 3.75 51.91
C LYS A 104 -30.29 4.55 50.61
N THR A 105 -30.67 3.98 49.47
CA THR A 105 -30.92 2.58 48.95
C THR A 105 -30.91 2.71 47.40
N ASN A 106 -30.66 1.74 46.51
CA ASN A 106 -30.87 0.29 46.42
C ASN A 106 -29.88 -0.24 45.32
N GLU A 107 -29.12 -1.34 45.50
CA GLU A 107 -29.44 -2.70 45.02
C GLU A 107 -29.57 -2.83 43.47
N LYS A 108 -28.81 -3.64 42.70
CA LYS A 108 -28.36 -5.05 42.91
C LYS A 108 -27.21 -5.50 41.96
N MET A 109 -26.22 -6.25 42.48
CA MET A 109 -25.49 -7.40 41.84
C MET A 109 -24.63 -7.22 40.53
N ARG A 110 -23.49 -7.91 40.26
CA ARG A 110 -22.78 -9.07 40.91
C ARG A 110 -21.23 -8.98 40.89
N LYS A 111 -20.63 -9.11 42.08
CA LYS A 111 -19.47 -9.97 42.48
C LYS A 111 -18.18 -10.05 41.64
N VAL A 112 -17.14 -9.37 42.15
CA VAL A 112 -15.73 -9.81 42.09
C VAL A 112 -15.45 -10.74 43.29
N THR A 113 -14.52 -11.72 43.14
CA THR A 113 -13.96 -12.43 44.31
C THR A 113 -12.44 -12.57 44.21
N THR A 114 -11.74 -11.81 45.05
CA THR A 114 -10.29 -11.82 45.22
C THR A 114 -9.81 -13.06 45.97
N VAL A 115 -8.74 -13.73 45.53
CA VAL A 115 -7.88 -14.48 46.45
C VAL A 115 -6.39 -14.34 46.08
N LYS A 116 -5.58 -13.93 47.06
CA LYS A 116 -4.11 -13.97 47.03
C LYS A 116 -3.60 -15.27 47.66
N LYS A 117 -2.34 -15.62 47.35
CA LYS A 117 -1.56 -16.80 47.81
C LYS A 117 -1.92 -18.06 46.96
N PHE A 118 -0.99 -18.91 46.56
CA PHE A 118 0.23 -19.34 47.27
C PHE A 118 1.50 -19.40 46.39
N PHE A 119 2.64 -19.01 46.97
CA PHE A 119 3.98 -19.49 46.60
C PHE A 119 4.65 -19.98 47.89
N SER A 120 5.12 -21.23 47.91
CA SER A 120 6.21 -21.71 48.78
C SER A 120 6.68 -23.10 48.34
N PRO A 121 7.93 -23.49 48.68
CA PRO A 121 8.73 -24.37 47.83
C PRO A 121 8.73 -25.84 48.29
N SER A 122 9.29 -26.73 47.48
CA SER A 122 9.67 -28.08 47.90
C SER A 122 11.10 -28.42 47.49
N THR A 123 11.75 -29.27 48.29
CA THR A 123 13.20 -29.48 48.33
C THR A 123 13.65 -30.78 47.63
N ARG A 124 14.96 -31.03 47.59
CA ARG A 124 15.69 -31.97 46.71
C ARG A 124 15.59 -33.47 47.09
N ILE A 125 16.23 -34.31 46.25
CA ILE A 125 16.75 -35.72 46.42
C ILE A 125 15.88 -36.78 45.69
N ALA A 126 16.37 -37.70 44.82
CA ALA A 126 17.68 -37.93 44.15
C ALA A 126 17.49 -38.92 42.93
N PRO A 127 18.53 -39.40 42.20
CA PRO A 127 18.41 -39.76 40.77
C PRO A 127 18.33 -41.27 40.43
N LYS A 128 17.85 -41.60 39.23
CA LYS A 128 18.13 -42.87 38.54
C LYS A 128 18.40 -42.71 37.03
N LYS A 129 19.66 -42.84 36.63
CA LYS A 129 20.02 -43.34 35.29
C LYS A 129 19.81 -44.85 35.29
N ALA A 130 18.91 -45.39 34.45
CA ALA A 130 18.97 -46.74 33.88
C ALA A 130 17.66 -47.13 33.17
N LEU A 131 17.49 -46.74 31.89
CA LEU A 131 16.80 -47.59 30.91
C LEU A 131 17.18 -47.19 29.46
N VAL A 132 18.44 -47.45 29.10
CA VAL A 132 18.85 -47.54 27.69
C VAL A 132 19.24 -48.99 27.42
N ALA A 133 18.26 -49.79 26.98
CA ALA A 133 18.46 -51.08 26.29
C ALA A 133 17.10 -51.67 25.90
N ARG A 134 17.02 -52.24 24.69
CA ARG A 134 15.84 -52.88 24.06
C ARG A 134 14.75 -51.84 23.68
N LEU A 135 14.31 -51.72 22.42
CA LEU A 135 14.46 -52.59 21.24
C LEU A 135 14.97 -51.79 20.04
N ARG A 136 15.87 -52.39 19.24
CA ARG A 136 16.37 -51.83 17.97
C ARG A 136 16.46 -52.96 16.95
N GLU A 137 15.37 -53.23 16.25
CA GLU A 137 15.31 -54.04 15.04
C GLU A 137 14.01 -53.70 14.30
N GLY A 138 14.06 -53.58 12.97
CA GLY A 138 12.99 -52.99 12.14
C GLY A 138 13.47 -51.79 11.34
N HIS A 139 14.18 -52.06 10.24
CA HIS A 139 14.47 -51.07 9.20
C HIS A 139 13.27 -51.00 8.25
N GLU A 140 12.87 -49.80 7.81
CA GLU A 140 12.80 -49.40 6.38
C GLU A 140 12.04 -48.07 6.17
N GLY A 141 12.56 -47.24 5.25
CA GLY A 141 11.74 -46.36 4.42
C GLY A 141 11.09 -45.10 5.00
N LYS A 142 11.88 -44.06 5.35
CA LYS A 142 11.61 -42.65 4.93
C LYS A 142 12.75 -41.70 5.28
N THR A 143 13.17 -40.89 4.31
CA THR A 143 14.22 -39.87 4.45
C THR A 143 13.73 -38.69 5.28
N SER A 144 14.26 -38.51 6.49
CA SER A 144 14.01 -37.34 7.32
C SER A 144 14.81 -36.13 6.81
N SER A 145 14.16 -35.24 6.07
CA SER A 145 14.72 -33.93 5.73
C SER A 145 15.04 -33.14 7.00
N PRO A 146 16.20 -32.45 7.10
CA PRO A 146 16.55 -31.69 8.29
C PRO A 146 15.59 -30.50 8.44
N SER A 147 14.98 -30.40 9.62
CA SER A 147 14.06 -29.32 10.00
C SER A 147 14.70 -27.95 9.79
N ILE A 148 14.08 -27.13 8.94
CA ILE A 148 14.45 -25.73 8.75
C ILE A 148 14.12 -24.97 10.05
N SER A 149 15.10 -24.85 10.94
CA SER A 149 15.07 -23.93 12.06
C SER A 149 14.81 -22.52 11.50
N ARG A 150 13.63 -21.95 11.80
CA ARG A 150 13.19 -20.62 11.34
C ARG A 150 14.33 -19.61 11.46
N GLN A 151 14.90 -19.21 10.33
CA GLN A 151 15.80 -18.07 10.27
C GLN A 151 14.97 -16.80 10.51
N ALA A 152 15.41 -15.93 11.41
CA ALA A 152 14.84 -14.60 11.56
C ALA A 152 15.01 -13.84 10.22
N SER A 153 14.05 -12.99 9.88
CA SER A 153 14.20 -12.15 8.68
C SER A 153 15.36 -11.17 8.90
N LEU A 154 16.12 -10.85 7.84
CA LEU A 154 17.18 -9.83 7.89
C LEU A 154 16.66 -8.48 8.43
N GLU A 155 15.39 -8.19 8.16
CA GLU A 155 14.66 -7.02 8.66
C GLU A 155 14.33 -7.14 10.17
N THR A 156 13.95 -8.33 10.64
CA THR A 156 13.75 -8.60 12.08
C THR A 156 15.04 -8.42 12.86
N ASP A 157 16.18 -8.81 12.28
CA ASP A 157 17.50 -8.63 12.90
C ASP A 157 17.95 -7.17 12.90
N ARG A 158 17.63 -6.40 11.85
CA ARG A 158 17.83 -4.93 11.82
C ARG A 158 17.00 -4.25 12.92
N VAL A 159 15.68 -4.45 12.93
CA VAL A 159 14.80 -3.87 13.96
C VAL A 159 15.21 -4.28 15.37
N SER A 160 15.71 -5.50 15.56
CA SER A 160 16.25 -5.93 16.86
C SER A 160 17.51 -5.16 17.26
N LYS A 161 18.41 -4.82 16.32
CA LYS A 161 19.60 -3.99 16.59
C LYS A 161 19.21 -2.56 16.91
N ASP A 162 18.39 -1.94 16.07
CA ASP A 162 17.91 -0.57 16.22
C ASP A 162 17.21 -0.39 17.58
N PHE A 163 16.36 -1.35 17.96
CA PHE A 163 15.67 -1.37 19.26
C PHE A 163 16.65 -1.51 20.43
N MET A 164 17.63 -2.42 20.35
CA MET A 164 18.67 -2.53 21.38
C MET A 164 19.53 -1.27 21.50
N GLU A 165 19.82 -0.59 20.39
CA GLU A 165 20.56 0.67 20.37
C GLU A 165 19.77 1.81 21.00
N PHE A 166 18.50 1.97 20.62
CA PHE A 166 17.58 2.92 21.25
C PHE A 166 17.50 2.68 22.77
N LEU A 167 17.31 1.43 23.21
CA LEU A 167 17.17 1.10 24.63
C LEU A 167 18.47 1.27 25.44
N LYS A 168 19.67 1.25 24.81
CA LYS A 168 20.93 1.58 25.50
C LYS A 168 20.93 3.02 26.04
N THR A 169 20.28 3.96 25.33
CA THR A 169 20.18 5.36 25.80
C THR A 169 19.49 5.46 27.17
N MET A 170 18.55 4.55 27.45
CA MET A 170 17.76 4.51 28.68
C MET A 170 18.33 3.56 29.76
N GLN A 171 19.50 2.98 29.57
CA GLN A 171 20.24 2.19 30.58
C GLN A 171 19.43 1.07 31.27
N ARG A 172 19.12 1.20 32.58
CA ARG A 172 18.47 0.15 33.38
C ARG A 172 17.02 -0.11 32.95
N PRO A 173 16.14 0.91 32.86
CA PRO A 173 14.81 0.79 32.28
C PRO A 173 14.79 0.13 30.90
N GLY A 174 15.72 0.52 30.02
CA GLY A 174 15.83 -0.06 28.67
C GLY A 174 16.03 -1.58 28.66
N ARG A 175 16.90 -2.10 29.54
CA ARG A 175 17.13 -3.56 29.66
C ARG A 175 15.88 -4.31 30.13
N GLU A 176 15.13 -3.75 31.06
CA GLU A 176 13.90 -4.36 31.59
C GLU A 176 12.79 -4.37 30.54
N ILE A 177 12.62 -3.28 29.78
CA ILE A 177 11.68 -3.20 28.65
C ILE A 177 12.02 -4.27 27.60
N HIS A 178 13.30 -4.40 27.20
CA HIS A 178 13.72 -5.44 26.26
C HIS A 178 13.44 -6.86 26.78
N LYS A 179 13.70 -7.12 28.06
CA LYS A 179 13.43 -8.42 28.71
C LYS A 179 11.93 -8.74 28.68
N GLN A 180 11.07 -7.77 29.00
CA GLN A 180 9.62 -7.93 28.96
C GLN A 180 9.10 -8.15 27.54
N CYS A 181 9.56 -7.38 26.56
CA CYS A 181 9.21 -7.56 25.15
C CYS A 181 9.61 -8.95 24.63
N ARG A 182 10.81 -9.44 24.98
CA ARG A 182 11.26 -10.79 24.61
C ARG A 182 10.38 -11.87 25.25
N ALA A 183 10.16 -11.80 26.56
CA ALA A 183 9.34 -12.76 27.28
C ALA A 183 7.88 -12.78 26.77
N PHE A 184 7.33 -11.62 26.41
CA PHE A 184 6.03 -11.51 25.77
C PHE A 184 5.98 -12.21 24.41
N ILE A 185 6.96 -11.95 23.53
CA ILE A 185 7.04 -12.61 22.21
C ILE A 185 7.20 -14.13 22.33
N GLU A 186 7.98 -14.61 23.30
CA GLU A 186 8.13 -16.05 23.58
C GLU A 186 6.82 -16.67 24.11
N SER A 187 6.11 -15.97 25.01
CA SER A 187 4.77 -16.35 25.46
C SER A 187 3.76 -16.42 24.30
N MET A 188 3.73 -15.41 23.43
CA MET A 188 2.84 -15.36 22.26
C MET A 188 3.16 -16.46 21.24
N ALA A 189 4.45 -16.77 21.03
CA ALA A 189 4.86 -17.84 20.14
C ALA A 189 4.41 -19.23 20.62
N ASN A 190 4.39 -19.46 21.94
CA ASN A 190 3.89 -20.69 22.55
C ASN A 190 2.36 -20.78 22.53
N LYS A 191 1.67 -19.68 22.86
CA LYS A 191 0.20 -19.61 22.90
C LYS A 191 -0.47 -19.66 21.51
N LYS A 192 0.28 -19.48 20.40
CA LYS A 192 -0.27 -19.41 19.03
C LYS A 192 -1.13 -20.62 18.64
N GLN A 193 -0.86 -21.81 19.18
CA GLN A 193 -1.61 -23.02 18.80
C GLN A 193 -2.97 -23.15 19.51
N ASP A 194 -3.19 -22.40 20.59
CA ASP A 194 -4.31 -22.62 21.51
C ASP A 194 -5.30 -21.44 21.58
N LEU A 195 -4.94 -20.25 21.09
CA LEU A 195 -5.73 -19.01 21.22
C LEU A 195 -6.26 -18.47 19.89
N GLY A 196 -7.46 -17.87 19.95
CA GLY A 196 -8.09 -17.15 18.85
C GLY A 196 -7.46 -15.79 18.56
N ALA A 197 -7.79 -15.20 17.40
CA ALA A 197 -7.24 -13.90 16.99
C ALA A 197 -7.60 -12.75 17.95
N ASP A 198 -8.80 -12.79 18.53
CA ASP A 198 -9.27 -11.78 19.48
C ASP A 198 -8.57 -11.93 20.84
N GLU A 199 -8.35 -13.15 21.33
CA GLU A 199 -7.58 -13.40 22.57
C GLU A 199 -6.09 -13.01 22.41
N LEU A 200 -5.52 -13.20 21.20
CA LEU A 200 -4.18 -12.71 20.87
C LEU A 200 -4.14 -11.17 20.79
N SER A 201 -5.22 -10.54 20.33
CA SER A 201 -5.41 -9.08 20.35
C SER A 201 -5.45 -8.57 21.80
N GLU A 202 -6.31 -9.13 22.65
CA GLU A 202 -6.39 -8.82 24.08
C GLU A 202 -5.02 -8.96 24.76
N CYS A 203 -4.30 -10.06 24.53
CA CYS A 203 -2.95 -10.24 25.08
C CYS A 203 -1.95 -9.13 24.68
N VAL A 204 -2.05 -8.61 23.46
CA VAL A 204 -1.20 -7.49 22.98
C VAL A 204 -1.64 -6.17 23.61
N GLN A 205 -2.95 -5.91 23.68
CA GLN A 205 -3.48 -4.67 24.23
C GLN A 205 -3.24 -4.57 25.74
N ASP A 206 -3.43 -5.66 26.48
CA ASP A 206 -3.03 -5.77 27.88
C ASP A 206 -1.53 -5.50 28.06
N PHE A 207 -0.68 -6.06 27.19
CA PHE A 207 0.76 -5.80 27.25
C PHE A 207 1.09 -4.32 27.03
N TYR A 208 0.46 -3.66 26.06
CA TYR A 208 0.65 -2.24 25.82
C TYR A 208 0.18 -1.37 27.00
N GLN A 209 -0.99 -1.66 27.56
CA GLN A 209 -1.52 -0.91 28.70
C GLN A 209 -0.61 -1.07 29.93
N ASN A 210 -0.28 -2.31 30.31
CA ASN A 210 0.61 -2.60 31.44
C ASN A 210 2.01 -1.98 31.30
N LEU A 211 2.54 -1.93 30.07
CA LEU A 211 3.83 -1.29 29.80
C LEU A 211 3.72 0.24 29.86
N SER A 212 2.67 0.82 29.25
CA SER A 212 2.40 2.26 29.27
C SER A 212 2.26 2.79 30.71
N ASP A 213 1.47 2.14 31.56
CA ASP A 213 1.29 2.55 32.97
C ASP A 213 2.59 2.50 33.77
N ARG A 214 3.43 1.48 33.50
CA ARG A 214 4.77 1.37 34.10
C ARG A 214 5.72 2.45 33.59
N LEU A 215 5.68 2.76 32.29
CA LEU A 215 6.48 3.83 31.69
C LEU A 215 6.05 5.20 32.21
N MET A 216 4.75 5.50 32.30
CA MET A 216 4.22 6.73 32.89
C MET A 216 4.68 6.91 34.34
N SER A 217 4.64 5.84 35.13
CA SER A 217 5.16 5.83 36.51
C SER A 217 6.67 6.11 36.57
N HIS A 218 7.45 5.60 35.60
CA HIS A 218 8.90 5.78 35.56
C HIS A 218 9.32 7.17 35.02
N PHE A 219 8.64 7.69 34.00
CA PHE A 219 8.90 8.98 33.35
C PHE A 219 8.17 10.15 34.02
N LYS A 220 7.66 9.99 35.24
CA LYS A 220 6.95 11.02 36.03
C LYS A 220 5.80 11.68 35.25
N GLY A 221 5.11 10.92 34.39
CA GLY A 221 4.00 11.41 33.57
C GLY A 221 4.35 12.14 32.26
N SER A 222 5.61 12.09 31.78
CA SER A 222 5.97 12.66 30.47
C SER A 222 5.39 11.83 29.30
N SER A 223 4.21 12.21 28.80
CA SER A 223 3.51 11.50 27.70
C SER A 223 4.38 11.32 26.45
N GLU A 224 5.04 12.39 25.96
CA GLU A 224 5.90 12.35 24.77
C GLU A 224 7.04 11.31 24.89
N SER A 225 7.63 11.17 26.09
CA SER A 225 8.68 10.19 26.34
C SER A 225 8.13 8.76 26.32
N VAL A 226 6.92 8.56 26.85
CA VAL A 226 6.26 7.25 26.85
C VAL A 226 5.82 6.87 25.44
N GLU A 227 5.19 7.76 24.69
CA GLU A 227 4.79 7.57 23.29
C GLU A 227 5.98 7.16 22.41
N ARG A 228 7.11 7.87 22.52
CA ARG A 228 8.36 7.52 21.81
C ARG A 228 8.88 6.12 22.13
N VAL A 229 8.78 5.66 23.38
CA VAL A 229 9.19 4.30 23.77
C VAL A 229 8.18 3.27 23.28
N MET A 230 6.87 3.54 23.44
CA MET A 230 5.79 2.67 23.00
C MET A 230 5.81 2.45 21.49
N ASP A 231 6.12 3.48 20.70
CA ASP A 231 6.31 3.38 19.25
C ASP A 231 7.45 2.41 18.87
N GLN A 232 8.57 2.43 19.59
CA GLN A 232 9.68 1.49 19.34
C GLN A 232 9.34 0.08 19.81
N VAL A 233 8.52 -0.06 20.85
CA VAL A 233 8.01 -1.35 21.34
C VAL A 233 7.02 -1.96 20.34
N GLU A 234 6.05 -1.20 19.83
CA GLU A 234 5.14 -1.64 18.76
C GLU A 234 5.95 -2.08 17.54
N LYS A 235 6.91 -1.27 17.08
CA LYS A 235 7.81 -1.62 15.98
C LYS A 235 8.53 -2.95 16.21
N TYR A 236 9.15 -3.13 17.38
CA TYR A 236 9.90 -4.36 17.70
C TYR A 236 9.00 -5.61 17.79
N ILE A 237 7.87 -5.51 18.50
CA ILE A 237 6.95 -6.63 18.71
C ILE A 237 6.25 -6.99 17.40
N MET A 238 5.69 -6.01 16.69
CA MET A 238 4.92 -6.27 15.48
C MET A 238 5.78 -6.75 14.31
N THR A 239 7.02 -6.26 14.14
CA THR A 239 7.94 -6.86 13.15
C THR A 239 8.21 -8.35 13.40
N ARG A 240 8.14 -8.81 14.66
CA ARG A 240 8.32 -10.23 15.03
C ARG A 240 7.01 -11.03 14.94
N LEU A 241 5.90 -10.47 15.41
CA LEU A 241 4.61 -11.16 15.46
C LEU A 241 3.83 -11.12 14.12
N TYR A 242 4.17 -10.23 13.18
CA TYR A 242 3.45 -10.08 11.89
C TYR A 242 3.20 -11.42 11.18
N LYS A 243 4.22 -12.28 11.05
CA LYS A 243 4.11 -13.63 10.42
C LYS A 243 3.21 -14.62 11.18
N SER A 244 2.77 -14.30 12.39
CA SER A 244 1.89 -15.11 13.21
C SER A 244 0.50 -14.52 13.41
N VAL A 245 0.33 -13.20 13.27
CA VAL A 245 -0.94 -12.50 13.59
C VAL A 245 -1.58 -11.74 12.42
N PHE A 246 -0.86 -11.53 11.31
CA PHE A 246 -1.44 -10.96 10.09
C PHE A 246 -2.09 -12.07 9.26
N CYS A 247 -3.38 -11.90 8.89
CA CYS A 247 -4.18 -12.85 8.12
C CYS A 247 -4.03 -14.31 8.64
N PRO A 248 -4.40 -14.60 9.90
CA PRO A 248 -4.28 -15.94 10.45
C PRO A 248 -5.30 -16.90 9.83
N GLU A 249 -4.87 -18.12 9.49
CA GLU A 249 -5.71 -19.17 8.88
C GLU A 249 -6.96 -19.57 9.71
N THR A 250 -7.04 -19.12 10.96
CA THR A 250 -8.15 -19.34 11.89
C THR A 250 -9.30 -18.32 11.75
N THR A 251 -9.12 -17.20 11.06
CA THR A 251 -10.15 -16.16 10.87
C THR A 251 -10.76 -16.20 9.47
N ASP A 252 -11.79 -15.38 9.22
CA ASP A 252 -12.38 -15.17 7.90
C ASP A 252 -11.74 -14.00 7.13
N ASP A 253 -10.59 -13.47 7.60
CA ASP A 253 -9.95 -12.28 7.03
C ASP A 253 -9.59 -12.48 5.54
N GLU A 254 -9.06 -13.64 5.14
CA GLU A 254 -8.77 -13.96 3.73
C GLU A 254 -10.04 -14.03 2.86
N LYS A 255 -11.15 -14.54 3.42
CA LYS A 255 -12.43 -14.62 2.70
C LYS A 255 -13.01 -13.23 2.47
N LYS A 256 -12.90 -12.36 3.47
CA LYS A 256 -13.27 -10.93 3.38
C LYS A 256 -12.38 -10.21 2.37
N ASP A 257 -11.06 -10.40 2.40
CA ASP A 257 -10.14 -9.83 1.42
C ASP A 257 -10.52 -10.17 -0.03
N LEU A 258 -10.82 -11.45 -0.29
CA LEU A 258 -11.27 -11.88 -1.62
C LEU A 258 -12.62 -11.26 -1.98
N ALA A 259 -13.60 -11.26 -1.07
CA ALA A 259 -14.92 -10.68 -1.31
C ALA A 259 -14.84 -9.17 -1.63
N THR A 260 -14.12 -8.38 -0.81
CA THR A 260 -13.92 -6.95 -1.02
C THR A 260 -13.12 -6.69 -2.31
N GLN A 261 -12.09 -7.48 -2.64
CA GLN A 261 -11.33 -7.33 -3.89
C GLN A 261 -12.20 -7.61 -5.13
N HIS A 262 -13.01 -8.68 -5.10
CA HIS A 262 -13.95 -9.00 -6.18
C HIS A 262 -15.01 -7.91 -6.32
N ARG A 263 -15.50 -7.36 -5.20
CA ARG A 263 -16.45 -6.25 -5.16
C ARG A 263 -15.89 -4.98 -5.78
N ILE A 264 -14.69 -4.55 -5.39
CA ILE A 264 -14.01 -3.39 -5.98
C ILE A 264 -13.79 -3.61 -7.49
N ARG A 265 -13.36 -4.81 -7.90
CA ARG A 265 -13.15 -5.14 -9.32
C ARG A 265 -14.44 -5.04 -10.15
N ALA A 266 -15.59 -5.44 -9.59
CA ALA A 266 -16.89 -5.31 -10.25
C ALA A 266 -17.38 -3.86 -10.37
N LEU A 267 -16.90 -2.96 -9.49
CA LEU A 267 -17.24 -1.54 -9.46
C LEU A 267 -16.21 -0.65 -10.19
N HIS A 268 -15.31 -1.22 -10.99
CA HIS A 268 -14.24 -0.46 -11.67
C HIS A 268 -14.78 0.58 -12.68
N TRP A 269 -16.02 0.40 -13.15
CA TRP A 269 -16.73 1.31 -14.05
C TRP A 269 -17.14 2.64 -13.41
N VAL A 270 -17.18 2.75 -12.08
CA VAL A 270 -17.62 3.96 -11.38
C VAL A 270 -16.71 5.15 -11.69
N THR A 271 -17.32 6.30 -12.01
CA THR A 271 -16.64 7.54 -12.38
C THR A 271 -16.59 8.55 -11.24
N ILE A 272 -15.75 9.58 -11.38
CA ILE A 272 -15.61 10.73 -10.47
C ILE A 272 -16.97 11.42 -10.27
N GLU A 273 -17.69 11.64 -11.38
CA GLU A 273 -18.98 12.34 -11.44
C GLU A 273 -20.08 11.63 -10.65
N MET A 274 -20.17 10.29 -10.76
CA MET A 274 -21.16 9.46 -10.05
C MET A 274 -21.00 9.50 -8.53
N LEU A 275 -19.79 9.77 -8.05
CA LEU A 275 -19.47 9.94 -6.62
C LEU A 275 -19.41 11.41 -6.21
N CYS A 276 -19.75 12.36 -7.10
CA CYS A 276 -19.64 13.81 -6.90
C CYS A 276 -18.24 14.27 -6.42
N VAL A 277 -17.18 13.57 -6.85
CA VAL A 277 -15.82 13.80 -6.37
C VAL A 277 -15.26 15.10 -6.93
N SER A 278 -14.81 15.99 -6.03
CA SER A 278 -14.26 17.30 -6.38
C SER A 278 -12.77 17.23 -6.78
N MET A 279 -12.44 16.38 -7.75
CA MET A 279 -11.10 16.26 -8.33
C MET A 279 -11.18 16.26 -9.86
N ASP A 280 -10.35 17.08 -10.49
CA ASP A 280 -10.24 17.18 -11.94
C ASP A 280 -8.95 16.48 -12.41
N GLU A 281 -9.08 15.27 -12.94
CA GLU A 281 -7.97 14.48 -13.46
C GLU A 281 -7.36 15.04 -14.77
N GLU A 282 -7.99 16.02 -15.43
CA GLU A 282 -7.41 16.66 -16.62
C GLU A 282 -6.23 17.57 -16.25
N ILE A 283 -6.18 18.05 -15.00
CA ILE A 283 -5.05 18.82 -14.48
C ILE A 283 -3.89 17.86 -14.14
N PRO A 284 -2.71 17.97 -14.78
CA PRO A 284 -1.62 17.03 -14.56
C PRO A 284 -1.17 16.92 -13.10
N GLU A 285 -1.13 18.04 -12.37
CA GLU A 285 -0.77 18.06 -10.93
C GLU A 285 -1.78 17.32 -10.03
N VAL A 286 -3.06 17.27 -10.42
CA VAL A 286 -4.10 16.53 -9.70
C VAL A 286 -3.95 15.05 -9.99
N SER A 287 -3.80 14.67 -11.26
CA SER A 287 -3.52 13.29 -11.68
C SER A 287 -2.28 12.72 -10.98
N ASP A 288 -1.21 13.51 -10.87
CA ASP A 288 0.02 13.19 -10.15
C ASP A 288 -0.22 12.89 -8.65
N ASN A 289 -1.11 13.64 -8.00
CA ASN A 289 -1.49 13.41 -6.60
C ASN A 289 -2.42 12.20 -6.44
N VAL A 290 -3.33 11.95 -7.38
CA VAL A 290 -4.16 10.75 -7.44
C VAL A 290 -3.30 9.49 -7.54
N VAL A 291 -2.30 9.48 -8.43
CA VAL A 291 -1.35 8.35 -8.58
C VAL A 291 -0.51 8.14 -7.31
N LYS A 292 -0.10 9.21 -6.63
CA LYS A 292 0.60 9.12 -5.32
C LYS A 292 -0.30 8.50 -4.25
N ALA A 293 -1.54 8.99 -4.11
CA ALA A 293 -2.52 8.44 -3.17
C ALA A 293 -2.83 6.95 -3.42
N ILE A 294 -3.00 6.55 -4.69
CA ILE A 294 -3.14 5.15 -5.12
C ILE A 294 -1.90 4.33 -4.71
N THR A 295 -0.69 4.87 -4.91
CA THR A 295 0.56 4.20 -4.56
C THR A 295 0.67 3.98 -3.05
N ASP A 296 0.38 5.00 -2.23
CA ASP A 296 0.45 4.91 -0.77
C ASP A 296 -0.51 3.87 -0.19
N VAL A 297 -1.77 3.83 -0.66
CA VAL A 297 -2.76 2.86 -0.16
C VAL A 297 -2.45 1.42 -0.58
N ILE A 298 -1.76 1.22 -1.72
CA ILE A 298 -1.22 -0.08 -2.11
C ILE A 298 0.02 -0.42 -1.25
N GLU A 299 0.91 0.54 -1.01
CA GLU A 299 2.15 0.33 -0.24
C GLU A 299 1.86 0.00 1.24
N MET A 300 0.70 0.38 1.78
CA MET A 300 0.21 -0.02 3.10
C MET A 300 0.42 -1.51 3.39
N ASP A 301 0.11 -2.39 2.43
CA ASP A 301 0.22 -3.85 2.63
C ASP A 301 1.67 -4.32 2.81
N SER A 302 2.63 -3.62 2.22
CA SER A 302 4.07 -3.93 2.33
C SER A 302 4.66 -3.69 3.73
N LYS A 303 4.03 -2.79 4.52
CA LYS A 303 4.48 -2.45 5.87
C LYS A 303 4.11 -3.56 6.87
N ARG A 304 4.90 -3.76 7.93
CA ARG A 304 4.59 -4.73 8.99
C ARG A 304 4.09 -4.13 10.30
N VAL A 305 4.45 -2.88 10.58
CA VAL A 305 4.09 -2.20 11.83
C VAL A 305 2.75 -1.48 11.63
N PRO A 306 1.78 -1.58 12.56
CA PRO A 306 0.51 -0.86 12.46
C PRO A 306 0.69 0.66 12.26
N ARG A 307 1.59 1.30 13.01
CA ARG A 307 2.00 2.71 12.78
C ARG A 307 2.42 3.00 11.35
N ASP A 308 3.27 2.15 10.75
CA ASP A 308 3.76 2.38 9.38
C ASP A 308 2.64 2.22 8.35
N LYS A 309 1.64 1.36 8.63
CA LYS A 309 0.42 1.25 7.82
C LYS A 309 -0.47 2.49 7.94
N LEU A 310 -0.66 2.99 9.16
CA LEU A 310 -1.38 4.25 9.39
C LEU A 310 -0.69 5.43 8.69
N ALA A 311 0.65 5.49 8.70
CA ALA A 311 1.40 6.51 7.99
C ALA A 311 1.13 6.50 6.47
N CYS A 312 0.99 5.33 5.83
CA CYS A 312 0.56 5.21 4.44
C CYS A 312 -0.88 5.76 4.23
N ILE A 313 -1.81 5.45 5.12
CA ILE A 313 -3.20 5.96 5.04
C ILE A 313 -3.23 7.49 5.21
N THR A 314 -2.47 8.02 6.16
CA THR A 314 -2.28 9.45 6.41
C THR A 314 -1.64 10.16 5.21
N GLN A 315 -0.63 9.54 4.56
CA GLN A 315 0.02 10.11 3.38
C GLN A 315 -0.89 10.10 2.15
N CYS A 316 -1.59 8.99 1.89
CA CYS A 316 -2.64 8.89 0.87
C CYS A 316 -3.68 10.00 1.05
N SER A 317 -4.17 10.18 2.28
CA SER A 317 -5.14 11.21 2.62
C SER A 317 -4.59 12.62 2.33
N LYS A 318 -3.33 12.90 2.70
CA LYS A 318 -2.67 14.19 2.40
C LYS A 318 -2.54 14.48 0.91
N HIS A 319 -2.30 13.46 0.08
CA HIS A 319 -2.34 13.61 -1.38
C HIS A 319 -3.75 13.88 -1.92
N ILE A 320 -4.79 13.26 -1.36
CA ILE A 320 -6.19 13.58 -1.67
C ILE A 320 -6.52 15.05 -1.31
N PHE A 321 -6.15 15.52 -0.11
CA PHE A 321 -6.32 16.93 0.26
C PHE A 321 -5.57 17.88 -0.68
N SER A 322 -4.38 17.51 -1.15
CA SER A 322 -3.64 18.29 -2.14
C SER A 322 -4.36 18.33 -3.49
N ALA A 323 -4.88 17.20 -3.97
CA ALA A 323 -5.64 17.09 -5.22
C ALA A 323 -6.89 17.99 -5.20
N ILE A 324 -7.76 17.84 -4.19
CA ILE A 324 -8.99 18.63 -4.07
C ILE A 324 -8.65 20.14 -3.93
N LYS A 325 -7.62 20.48 -3.15
CA LYS A 325 -7.19 21.88 -2.99
C LYS A 325 -6.73 22.52 -4.30
N ILE A 326 -6.09 21.77 -5.20
CA ILE A 326 -5.69 22.28 -6.52
C ILE A 326 -6.92 22.50 -7.40
N THR A 327 -7.85 21.53 -7.44
CA THR A 327 -9.10 21.63 -8.23
C THR A 327 -10.02 22.74 -7.74
N LYS A 328 -10.38 22.76 -6.45
CA LYS A 328 -11.33 23.74 -5.89
C LYS A 328 -10.71 25.10 -5.55
N LYS A 329 -9.38 25.19 -5.39
CA LYS A 329 -8.64 26.36 -4.87
C LYS A 329 -9.00 26.77 -3.43
N GLU A 330 -9.81 25.94 -2.75
CA GLU A 330 -10.27 26.12 -1.38
C GLU A 330 -9.80 24.94 -0.49
N PRO A 331 -9.80 25.08 0.85
CA PRO A 331 -9.56 23.95 1.75
C PRO A 331 -10.68 22.91 1.62
N ALA A 332 -10.33 21.64 1.36
CA ALA A 332 -11.32 20.58 1.23
C ALA A 332 -12.09 20.33 2.54
N SER A 333 -13.40 20.13 2.42
CA SER A 333 -14.26 19.72 3.53
C SER A 333 -14.18 18.20 3.80
N ALA A 334 -14.80 17.75 4.89
CA ALA A 334 -14.97 16.31 5.14
C ALA A 334 -15.88 15.65 4.08
N ASP A 335 -16.89 16.39 3.59
CA ASP A 335 -17.84 15.95 2.58
C ASP A 335 -17.17 15.81 1.19
N ASP A 336 -16.12 16.58 0.91
CA ASP A 336 -15.27 16.40 -0.27
C ASP A 336 -14.31 15.20 -0.15
N PHE A 337 -13.84 14.93 1.07
CA PHE A 337 -12.78 13.96 1.33
C PHE A 337 -13.25 12.51 1.23
N LEU A 338 -14.38 12.16 1.85
CA LEU A 338 -14.83 10.76 1.89
C LEU A 338 -15.15 10.18 0.49
N PRO A 339 -15.86 10.89 -0.42
CA PRO A 339 -16.08 10.41 -1.79
C PRO A 339 -14.77 10.26 -2.57
N ALA A 340 -13.82 11.20 -2.39
CA ALA A 340 -12.51 11.11 -3.02
C ALA A 340 -11.72 9.89 -2.52
N LEU A 341 -11.76 9.59 -1.22
CA LEU A 341 -11.14 8.39 -0.65
C LEU A 341 -11.79 7.09 -1.18
N ILE A 342 -13.12 7.05 -1.30
CA ILE A 342 -13.85 5.93 -1.92
C ILE A 342 -13.37 5.71 -3.36
N TYR A 343 -13.26 6.79 -4.14
CA TYR A 343 -12.75 6.74 -5.52
C TYR A 343 -11.30 6.22 -5.61
N ILE A 344 -10.40 6.71 -4.75
CA ILE A 344 -9.01 6.20 -4.69
C ILE A 344 -8.97 4.71 -4.34
N VAL A 345 -9.78 4.25 -3.38
CA VAL A 345 -9.84 2.82 -3.01
C VAL A 345 -10.40 1.97 -4.17
N LEU A 346 -11.41 2.47 -4.89
CA LEU A 346 -11.97 1.80 -6.08
C LEU A 346 -10.95 1.69 -7.23
N LYS A 347 -10.15 2.73 -7.48
CA LYS A 347 -9.10 2.71 -8.52
C LYS A 347 -7.87 1.89 -8.10
N ALA A 348 -7.46 1.95 -6.84
CA ALA A 348 -6.28 1.26 -6.33
C ALA A 348 -6.48 -0.26 -6.16
N ASN A 349 -7.69 -0.69 -5.77
CA ASN A 349 -7.99 -2.06 -5.32
C ASN A 349 -6.91 -2.67 -4.39
N PRO A 350 -6.69 -2.08 -3.19
CA PRO A 350 -5.54 -2.41 -2.34
C PRO A 350 -5.47 -3.90 -1.97
N PRO A 351 -4.28 -4.52 -2.02
CA PRO A 351 -4.13 -5.93 -1.67
C PRO A 351 -4.41 -6.16 -0.18
N ARG A 352 -5.17 -7.21 0.11
CA ARG A 352 -5.48 -7.68 1.48
C ARG A 352 -6.08 -6.59 2.38
N LEU A 353 -6.98 -5.79 1.82
CA LEU A 353 -7.53 -4.57 2.45
C LEU A 353 -8.22 -4.85 3.80
N GLN A 354 -9.02 -5.91 3.89
CA GLN A 354 -9.72 -6.29 5.12
C GLN A 354 -8.74 -6.85 6.17
N SER A 355 -7.79 -7.70 5.78
CA SER A 355 -6.70 -8.12 6.68
C SER A 355 -5.89 -6.95 7.21
N ASN A 356 -5.63 -5.92 6.39
CA ASN A 356 -4.92 -4.72 6.82
C ASN A 356 -5.72 -3.89 7.83
N ILE A 357 -7.02 -3.66 7.58
CA ILE A 357 -7.91 -2.97 8.52
C ILE A 357 -7.99 -3.73 9.85
N GLN A 358 -8.29 -5.03 9.82
CA GLN A 358 -8.39 -5.86 11.02
C GLN A 358 -7.06 -5.94 11.78
N TYR A 359 -5.93 -6.00 11.08
CA TYR A 359 -4.61 -5.98 11.71
C TYR A 359 -4.33 -4.67 12.46
N ILE A 360 -4.69 -3.53 11.88
CA ILE A 360 -4.57 -2.22 12.55
C ILE A 360 -5.50 -2.17 13.78
N THR A 361 -6.78 -2.54 13.62
CA THR A 361 -7.77 -2.54 14.71
C THR A 361 -7.36 -3.43 15.89
N ARG A 362 -6.80 -4.63 15.62
CA ARG A 362 -6.38 -5.58 16.66
C ARG A 362 -5.05 -5.20 17.34
N PHE A 363 -4.08 -4.70 16.58
CA PHE A 363 -2.67 -4.67 17.05
C PHE A 363 -1.99 -3.30 17.11
N CYS A 364 -2.65 -2.22 16.67
CA CYS A 364 -2.15 -0.86 16.89
C CYS A 364 -2.34 -0.42 18.35
N ASN A 365 -1.47 0.46 18.85
CA ASN A 365 -1.70 1.15 20.13
C ASN A 365 -3.00 1.99 20.09
N PRO A 366 -3.98 1.76 20.99
CA PRO A 366 -5.29 2.42 20.95
C PRO A 366 -5.23 3.93 21.09
N SER A 367 -4.22 4.49 21.78
CA SER A 367 -4.08 5.94 21.93
C SER A 367 -3.92 6.67 20.60
N ARG A 368 -3.28 6.02 19.61
CA ARG A 368 -3.08 6.51 18.24
C ARG A 368 -4.33 6.41 17.36
N LEU A 369 -5.21 5.45 17.64
CA LEU A 369 -6.50 5.33 16.94
C LEU A 369 -7.56 6.26 17.53
N MET A 370 -7.49 6.53 18.83
CA MET A 370 -8.44 7.41 19.53
C MET A 370 -8.07 8.90 19.48
N THR A 371 -6.81 9.25 19.19
CA THR A 371 -6.38 10.66 19.11
C THR A 371 -5.42 10.90 17.94
N GLY A 372 -5.57 12.05 17.27
CA GLY A 372 -4.71 12.49 16.15
C GLY A 372 -5.30 12.26 14.75
N GLU A 373 -4.52 12.65 13.72
CA GLU A 373 -4.91 12.55 12.31
C GLU A 373 -4.99 11.10 11.81
N ASP A 374 -4.10 10.22 12.30
CA ASP A 374 -4.06 8.79 11.93
C ASP A 374 -5.42 8.09 12.17
N GLY A 375 -6.02 8.31 13.34
CA GLY A 375 -7.31 7.74 13.71
C GLY A 375 -8.49 8.27 12.88
N TYR A 376 -8.47 9.55 12.52
CA TYR A 376 -9.47 10.16 11.63
C TYR A 376 -9.42 9.55 10.22
N TYR A 377 -8.22 9.45 9.63
CA TYR A 377 -8.06 8.88 8.29
C TYR A 377 -8.33 7.37 8.26
N PHE A 378 -7.93 6.63 9.29
CA PHE A 378 -8.29 5.21 9.44
C PHE A 378 -9.80 4.99 9.56
N THR A 379 -10.50 5.83 10.33
CA THR A 379 -11.97 5.76 10.45
C THR A 379 -12.64 6.02 9.10
N ASN A 380 -12.18 7.03 8.35
CA ASN A 380 -12.69 7.30 7.00
C ASN A 380 -12.42 6.15 6.02
N LEU A 381 -11.27 5.48 6.10
CA LEU A 381 -10.99 4.29 5.29
C LEU A 381 -11.97 3.14 5.61
N CYS A 382 -12.23 2.89 6.90
CA CYS A 382 -13.23 1.91 7.34
C CYS A 382 -14.64 2.25 6.82
N CYS A 383 -15.03 3.53 6.86
CA CYS A 383 -16.29 4.00 6.28
C CYS A 383 -16.33 3.80 4.75
N ALA A 384 -15.25 4.13 4.04
CA ALA A 384 -15.15 3.95 2.59
C ALA A 384 -15.28 2.48 2.17
N VAL A 385 -14.64 1.55 2.88
CA VAL A 385 -14.75 0.11 2.60
C VAL A 385 -16.17 -0.40 2.90
N ALA A 386 -16.75 -0.02 4.04
CA ALA A 386 -18.12 -0.40 4.39
C ALA A 386 -19.17 0.16 3.41
N PHE A 387 -18.91 1.33 2.82
CA PHE A 387 -19.71 1.90 1.74
C PHE A 387 -19.58 1.07 0.45
N ILE A 388 -18.36 0.77 -0.02
CA ILE A 388 -18.11 -0.03 -1.23
C ILE A 388 -18.76 -1.43 -1.14
N GLU A 389 -18.74 -2.05 0.03
CA GLU A 389 -19.39 -3.35 0.28
C GLU A 389 -20.92 -3.28 0.14
N LYS A 390 -21.54 -2.17 0.51
CA LYS A 390 -23.01 -1.96 0.51
C LYS A 390 -23.52 -1.12 -0.66
N LEU A 391 -22.64 -0.62 -1.52
CA LEU A 391 -22.95 0.33 -2.60
C LEU A 391 -24.07 -0.19 -3.53
N ASP A 392 -25.14 0.58 -3.65
CA ASP A 392 -26.27 0.28 -4.52
C ASP A 392 -26.48 1.37 -5.58
N ALA A 393 -27.50 1.19 -6.43
CA ALA A 393 -27.84 2.14 -7.48
C ALA A 393 -28.18 3.53 -6.90
N GLN A 394 -28.91 3.55 -5.78
CA GLN A 394 -29.31 4.77 -5.08
C GLN A 394 -28.10 5.56 -4.57
N SER A 395 -27.08 4.88 -4.06
CA SER A 395 -25.82 5.47 -3.59
C SER A 395 -25.01 6.19 -4.68
N LEU A 396 -25.28 5.90 -5.97
CA LEU A 396 -24.67 6.56 -7.12
C LEU A 396 -25.64 7.49 -7.89
N ASN A 397 -26.85 7.70 -7.38
CA ASN A 397 -27.95 8.40 -8.06
C ASN A 397 -28.30 7.80 -9.45
N LEU A 398 -28.22 6.48 -9.58
CA LEU A 398 -28.55 5.72 -10.80
C LEU A 398 -29.84 4.91 -10.62
N ASP A 399 -30.53 4.65 -11.72
CA ASP A 399 -31.61 3.67 -11.76
C ASP A 399 -31.07 2.23 -11.60
N THR A 400 -31.84 1.37 -10.93
CA THR A 400 -31.47 -0.04 -10.69
C THR A 400 -31.12 -0.77 -11.99
N ASP A 401 -31.90 -0.54 -13.05
CA ASP A 401 -31.71 -1.15 -14.37
C ASP A 401 -30.43 -0.67 -15.07
N GLU A 402 -29.94 0.54 -14.76
CA GLU A 402 -28.65 1.03 -15.26
C GLU A 402 -27.49 0.45 -14.46
N PHE A 403 -27.63 0.41 -13.13
CA PHE A 403 -26.67 -0.22 -12.24
C PHE A 403 -26.44 -1.70 -12.60
N GLU A 404 -27.51 -2.46 -12.87
CA GLU A 404 -27.41 -3.85 -13.32
C GLU A 404 -26.78 -3.98 -14.72
N ARG A 405 -27.06 -3.04 -15.65
CA ARG A 405 -26.40 -3.00 -16.97
C ARG A 405 -24.89 -2.74 -16.87
N TYR A 406 -24.45 -1.87 -15.95
CA TYR A 406 -23.03 -1.65 -15.70
C TYR A 406 -22.37 -2.84 -14.97
N MET A 407 -23.02 -3.39 -13.95
CA MET A 407 -22.53 -4.55 -13.19
C MET A 407 -22.45 -5.84 -14.02
N SER A 408 -23.33 -6.02 -15.01
CA SER A 408 -23.28 -7.13 -15.96
C SER A 408 -22.29 -6.91 -17.13
N GLY A 409 -21.70 -5.71 -17.23
CA GLY A 409 -20.80 -5.34 -18.32
C GLY A 409 -21.49 -5.15 -19.68
N GLN A 410 -22.82 -5.04 -19.71
CA GLN A 410 -23.59 -4.76 -20.94
C GLN A 410 -23.49 -3.28 -21.36
N ALA A 411 -23.18 -2.39 -20.42
CA ALA A 411 -22.89 -0.98 -20.66
C ALA A 411 -21.61 -0.57 -19.93
N SER A 412 -21.02 0.54 -20.37
CA SER A 412 -19.98 1.28 -19.64
C SER A 412 -20.42 2.74 -19.56
N PRO A 413 -20.19 3.45 -18.43
CA PRO A 413 -20.41 4.88 -18.39
C PRO A 413 -19.57 5.58 -19.47
N ARG A 414 -20.20 6.44 -20.27
CA ARG A 414 -19.48 7.29 -21.22
C ARG A 414 -18.78 8.40 -20.44
N ARG A 415 -17.51 8.71 -20.78
CA ARG A 415 -16.90 9.98 -20.37
C ARG A 415 -17.62 11.12 -21.11
N PRO A 416 -17.98 12.24 -20.47
CA PRO A 416 -18.69 13.34 -21.15
C PRO A 416 -17.90 14.13 -22.20
N THR A 417 -16.63 13.79 -22.46
CA THR A 417 -15.75 14.56 -23.35
C THR A 417 -15.77 14.14 -24.82
N ASP A 418 -16.60 13.16 -25.19
CA ASP A 418 -16.75 12.68 -26.58
C ASP A 418 -18.11 13.10 -27.18
N ASP A 419 -18.43 14.41 -27.06
CA ASP A 419 -19.66 14.99 -27.58
C ASP A 419 -19.53 15.31 -29.08
N GLY A 420 -19.81 14.30 -29.90
CA GLY A 420 -19.59 14.33 -31.35
C GLY A 420 -20.38 13.30 -32.16
N GLY A 421 -21.61 12.95 -31.73
CA GLY A 421 -22.38 11.89 -32.39
C GLY A 421 -23.85 11.78 -32.02
N TRP A 422 -24.68 12.61 -32.66
CA TRP A 422 -26.13 12.51 -32.92
C TRP A 422 -27.00 11.51 -32.10
N PRO A 423 -28.08 11.97 -31.44
CA PRO A 423 -29.10 11.07 -30.90
C PRO A 423 -29.94 10.47 -32.04
N LEU A 424 -29.89 9.15 -32.19
CA LEU A 424 -30.84 8.42 -33.04
C LEU A 424 -32.15 8.21 -32.29
N GLU A 425 -33.23 8.76 -32.84
CA GLU A 425 -34.57 8.70 -32.26
C GLU A 425 -35.10 7.27 -32.10
N ALA A 426 -35.92 7.07 -31.07
CA ALA A 426 -36.68 5.83 -30.90
C ALA A 426 -37.82 5.75 -31.94
N GLY A 427 -37.77 4.74 -32.81
CA GLY A 427 -38.81 4.40 -33.80
C GLY A 427 -39.02 2.88 -33.88
N PRO A 428 -40.23 2.40 -34.20
CA PRO A 428 -40.79 1.25 -33.48
C PRO A 428 -40.54 -0.14 -34.09
N SER A 429 -40.75 -1.14 -33.24
CA SER A 429 -40.67 -2.58 -33.51
C SER A 429 -41.54 -3.08 -34.67
N PRO A 430 -41.15 -4.21 -35.28
CA PRO A 430 -42.09 -5.24 -35.70
C PRO A 430 -41.89 -6.55 -34.93
N GLN A 431 -42.99 -7.26 -34.68
CA GLN A 431 -43.01 -8.57 -34.02
C GLN A 431 -42.75 -9.71 -35.01
N GLY A 432 -42.15 -10.81 -34.52
CA GLY A 432 -42.37 -12.15 -35.06
C GLY A 432 -41.13 -12.91 -35.54
N GLY A 433 -40.96 -14.16 -35.09
CA GLY A 433 -40.04 -15.12 -35.72
C GLY A 433 -39.16 -15.91 -34.75
N ALA A 434 -39.60 -17.13 -34.42
CA ALA A 434 -38.96 -18.03 -33.47
C ALA A 434 -37.50 -18.42 -33.75
N ALA A 435 -36.72 -18.48 -32.66
CA ALA A 435 -35.74 -19.53 -32.33
C ALA A 435 -34.73 -20.01 -33.39
N ALA A 436 -33.52 -19.45 -33.32
CA ALA A 436 -32.28 -20.18 -33.63
C ALA A 436 -31.29 -20.01 -32.47
N ALA A 437 -31.31 -20.94 -31.52
CA ALA A 437 -30.39 -20.95 -30.39
C ALA A 437 -28.98 -21.39 -30.84
N ALA A 438 -28.16 -20.43 -31.28
CA ALA A 438 -26.74 -20.62 -31.49
C ALA A 438 -25.98 -20.16 -30.23
N SER A 439 -25.28 -21.09 -29.60
CA SER A 439 -24.54 -20.85 -28.35
C SER A 439 -23.41 -19.84 -28.55
N SER A 440 -23.58 -18.62 -28.06
CA SER A 440 -22.46 -17.71 -27.82
C SER A 440 -21.86 -18.01 -26.44
N VAL A 441 -20.64 -18.54 -26.46
CA VAL A 441 -19.79 -18.69 -25.27
C VAL A 441 -19.69 -17.33 -24.57
N ALA A 442 -19.72 -17.31 -23.24
CA ALA A 442 -19.56 -16.09 -22.46
C ALA A 442 -18.15 -15.50 -22.63
N VAL A 443 -18.00 -14.65 -23.65
CA VAL A 443 -16.77 -13.90 -23.91
C VAL A 443 -16.77 -12.65 -23.02
N ASN A 444 -15.66 -12.45 -22.31
CA ASN A 444 -15.45 -11.37 -21.34
C ASN A 444 -15.83 -9.98 -21.92
N PRO A 445 -16.63 -9.12 -21.26
CA PRO A 445 -17.14 -7.88 -21.87
C PRO A 445 -16.05 -6.93 -22.39
N ALA A 446 -14.91 -6.85 -21.69
CA ALA A 446 -13.75 -6.09 -22.17
C ALA A 446 -13.20 -6.61 -23.52
N LEU A 447 -13.33 -7.91 -23.78
CA LEU A 447 -12.91 -8.55 -25.03
C LEU A 447 -13.98 -8.36 -26.13
N ALA A 448 -15.27 -8.35 -25.78
CA ALA A 448 -16.34 -7.95 -26.69
C ALA A 448 -16.22 -6.47 -27.11
N GLN A 449 -15.89 -5.57 -26.18
CA GLN A 449 -15.60 -4.17 -26.46
C GLN A 449 -14.36 -4.02 -27.36
N LEU A 450 -13.29 -4.77 -27.09
CA LEU A 450 -12.09 -4.81 -27.95
C LEU A 450 -12.41 -5.28 -29.37
N HIS A 451 -13.24 -6.30 -29.52
CA HIS A 451 -13.71 -6.78 -30.82
C HIS A 451 -14.54 -5.73 -31.55
N HIS A 452 -15.45 -5.04 -30.85
CA HIS A 452 -16.25 -3.97 -31.44
C HIS A 452 -15.40 -2.76 -31.86
N SER A 453 -14.42 -2.35 -31.05
CA SER A 453 -13.47 -1.29 -31.41
C SER A 453 -12.56 -1.69 -32.58
N LEU A 454 -12.14 -2.96 -32.67
CA LEU A 454 -11.41 -3.47 -33.83
C LEU A 454 -12.25 -3.44 -35.11
N GLU A 455 -13.53 -3.81 -35.01
CA GLU A 455 -14.48 -3.77 -36.13
C GLU A 455 -14.71 -2.33 -36.61
N GLN A 456 -14.95 -1.38 -35.68
CA GLN A 456 -15.03 0.05 -35.99
C GLN A 456 -13.75 0.61 -36.62
N LEU A 457 -12.57 0.27 -36.08
CA LEU A 457 -11.28 0.70 -36.66
C LEU A 457 -11.07 0.14 -38.07
N SER A 458 -11.48 -1.10 -38.33
CA SER A 458 -11.40 -1.69 -39.67
C SER A 458 -12.32 -0.98 -40.68
N GLY A 459 -13.55 -0.64 -40.27
CA GLY A 459 -14.49 0.12 -41.10
C GLY A 459 -14.03 1.57 -41.34
N LEU A 460 -13.38 2.20 -40.35
CA LEU A 460 -12.76 3.52 -40.51
C LEU A 460 -11.57 3.47 -41.48
N SER A 461 -10.70 2.47 -41.37
CA SER A 461 -9.59 2.27 -42.33
C SER A 461 -10.12 2.12 -43.75
N GLU A 462 -11.05 1.19 -43.98
CA GLU A 462 -11.63 0.94 -45.31
C GLU A 462 -12.38 2.17 -45.86
N ARG A 463 -12.99 2.99 -45.00
CA ARG A 463 -13.60 4.26 -45.40
C ARG A 463 -12.55 5.32 -45.75
N GLN A 464 -11.45 5.39 -45.01
CA GLN A 464 -10.34 6.30 -45.31
C GLN A 464 -9.61 5.90 -46.60
N ASP A 465 -9.39 4.61 -46.82
CA ASP A 465 -8.80 4.07 -48.06
C ASP A 465 -9.66 4.42 -49.28
N ARG A 466 -10.99 4.18 -49.21
CA ARG A 466 -11.93 4.60 -50.26
C ARG A 466 -11.94 6.12 -50.52
N LEU A 467 -11.78 6.93 -49.48
CA LEU A 467 -11.76 8.39 -49.60
C LEU A 467 -10.44 8.87 -50.24
N MET A 468 -9.31 8.26 -49.90
CA MET A 468 -8.01 8.51 -50.52
C MET A 468 -7.97 8.08 -51.99
N GLU A 469 -8.53 6.90 -52.31
CA GLU A 469 -8.68 6.41 -53.70
C GLU A 469 -9.55 7.37 -54.52
N GLY A 470 -10.70 7.81 -53.99
CA GLY A 470 -11.59 8.77 -54.64
C GLY A 470 -10.95 10.16 -54.83
N ALA A 471 -10.21 10.64 -53.83
CA ALA A 471 -9.48 11.91 -53.93
C ALA A 471 -8.38 11.86 -55.00
N ARG A 472 -7.68 10.73 -55.11
CA ARG A 472 -6.68 10.49 -56.16
C ARG A 472 -7.31 10.39 -57.55
N GLY A 473 -8.42 9.67 -57.69
CA GLY A 473 -9.16 9.59 -58.95
C GLY A 473 -9.61 10.97 -59.42
N LEU A 474 -10.19 11.79 -58.53
CA LEU A 474 -10.57 13.17 -58.82
C LEU A 474 -9.37 14.04 -59.21
N GLN A 475 -8.20 13.84 -58.58
CA GLN A 475 -6.96 14.55 -58.96
C GLN A 475 -6.51 14.19 -60.38
N GLU A 476 -6.56 12.90 -60.74
CA GLU A 476 -6.20 12.43 -62.10
C GLU A 476 -7.20 12.94 -63.15
N GLU A 477 -8.51 12.94 -62.84
CA GLU A 477 -9.55 13.54 -63.69
C GLU A 477 -9.36 15.06 -63.91
N LEU A 478 -9.02 15.80 -62.86
CA LEU A 478 -8.87 17.27 -62.91
C LEU A 478 -7.67 17.68 -63.78
N VAL A 479 -6.55 16.96 -63.68
CA VAL A 479 -5.39 17.15 -64.57
C VAL A 479 -5.74 16.80 -66.02
N SER A 480 -6.39 15.66 -66.25
CA SER A 480 -6.83 15.24 -67.60
C SER A 480 -7.80 16.25 -68.23
N TRP A 481 -8.70 16.83 -67.42
CA TRP A 481 -9.64 17.86 -67.86
C TRP A 481 -8.91 19.15 -68.25
N GLU A 482 -7.97 19.63 -67.42
CA GLU A 482 -7.18 20.84 -67.74
C GLU A 482 -6.38 20.66 -69.04
N GLU A 483 -5.73 19.50 -69.23
CA GLU A 483 -5.03 19.17 -70.46
C GLU A 483 -5.95 19.01 -71.68
N GLY A 484 -7.18 18.54 -71.47
CA GLY A 484 -8.22 18.44 -72.49
C GLY A 484 -8.64 19.82 -72.98
N VAL A 485 -9.07 20.69 -72.05
CA VAL A 485 -9.46 22.08 -72.33
C VAL A 485 -8.32 22.85 -73.00
N ARG A 486 -7.08 22.70 -72.52
CA ARG A 486 -5.91 23.38 -73.11
C ARG A 486 -5.67 22.97 -74.57
N ARG A 487 -5.80 21.68 -74.89
CA ARG A 487 -5.69 21.16 -76.27
C ARG A 487 -6.84 21.62 -77.16
N GLU A 488 -8.07 21.64 -76.64
CA GLU A 488 -9.24 22.04 -77.41
C GLU A 488 -9.21 23.55 -77.74
N VAL A 489 -8.85 24.40 -76.77
CA VAL A 489 -8.60 25.83 -76.99
C VAL A 489 -7.50 26.05 -78.02
N GLN A 490 -6.39 25.32 -77.93
CA GLN A 490 -5.30 25.45 -78.91
C GLN A 490 -5.74 25.00 -80.31
N HIS A 491 -6.49 23.88 -80.43
CA HIS A 491 -7.04 23.45 -81.73
C HIS A 491 -7.98 24.50 -82.34
N ILE A 492 -8.80 25.17 -81.53
CA ILE A 492 -9.69 26.25 -81.99
C ILE A 492 -8.87 27.45 -82.47
N LEU A 493 -7.81 27.85 -81.75
CA LEU A 493 -6.92 28.95 -82.14
C LEU A 493 -6.15 28.66 -83.43
N GLU A 494 -5.70 27.42 -83.63
CA GLU A 494 -5.02 26.98 -84.86
C GLU A 494 -5.99 26.90 -86.06
N ARG A 495 -7.24 26.50 -85.82
CA ARG A 495 -8.28 26.35 -86.85
C ARG A 495 -8.96 27.66 -87.24
N TYR A 496 -9.04 28.61 -86.31
CA TYR A 496 -9.61 29.94 -86.49
C TYR A 496 -8.60 31.00 -86.03
N PRO A 497 -7.53 31.25 -86.80
CA PRO A 497 -6.55 32.27 -86.45
C PRO A 497 -7.22 33.64 -86.36
N LEU A 498 -7.10 34.27 -85.19
CA LEU A 498 -7.65 35.58 -84.90
C LEU A 498 -6.81 36.66 -85.60
N GLU A 499 -7.07 36.90 -86.90
CA GLU A 499 -6.63 38.12 -87.58
C GLU A 499 -7.33 39.33 -86.97
N VAL A 500 -6.75 39.89 -85.90
CA VAL A 500 -7.13 41.22 -85.41
C VAL A 500 -6.68 42.26 -86.43
N ARG A 501 -7.53 42.51 -87.43
CA ARG A 501 -7.36 43.67 -88.30
C ARG A 501 -7.58 44.92 -87.44
N PRO A 502 -6.61 45.84 -87.34
CA PRO A 502 -6.89 47.14 -86.76
C PRO A 502 -8.03 47.80 -87.56
N PRO A 503 -8.90 48.60 -86.93
CA PRO A 503 -9.92 49.32 -87.66
C PRO A 503 -9.24 50.18 -88.75
N PRO A 504 -9.82 50.28 -89.96
CA PRO A 504 -9.27 51.15 -90.98
C PRO A 504 -9.22 52.57 -90.40
N ALA A 505 -8.02 53.17 -90.39
CA ALA A 505 -7.82 54.50 -89.84
C ALA A 505 -8.72 55.48 -90.58
N SER A 506 -9.79 55.92 -89.93
CA SER A 506 -10.59 57.05 -90.39
C SER A 506 -9.68 58.28 -90.41
N ALA A 507 -9.37 58.76 -91.62
CA ALA A 507 -8.40 59.82 -91.88
C ALA A 507 -8.95 61.20 -91.47
N ILE A 508 -9.19 61.38 -90.16
CA ILE A 508 -9.72 62.58 -89.53
C ILE A 508 -8.88 62.98 -88.30
N ASP A 509 -8.27 62.03 -87.58
CA ASP A 509 -7.50 62.31 -86.35
C ASP A 509 -5.95 62.29 -86.53
N THR A 510 -5.43 62.35 -87.76
CA THR A 510 -3.98 62.39 -88.02
C THR A 510 -3.33 63.79 -87.92
N GLU A 511 -4.09 64.83 -87.56
CA GLU A 511 -3.55 66.16 -87.25
C GLU A 511 -3.96 66.63 -85.84
N ASN A 512 -3.36 66.04 -84.80
CA ASN A 512 -3.34 66.68 -83.48
C ASN A 512 -2.02 66.42 -82.73
N ALA A 513 -0.99 67.21 -83.06
CA ALA A 513 0.38 67.06 -82.55
C ALA A 513 0.59 67.59 -81.10
N GLU A 514 -0.39 67.40 -80.21
CA GLU A 514 -0.35 67.88 -78.82
C GLU A 514 -0.70 66.81 -77.75
N THR A 515 -0.76 65.52 -78.10
CA THR A 515 -1.08 64.45 -77.11
C THR A 515 0.10 64.02 -76.23
N ASP A 516 1.33 64.43 -76.55
CA ASP A 516 2.58 64.13 -75.80
C ASP A 516 2.71 64.82 -74.43
N ARG A 517 1.60 65.28 -73.83
CA ARG A 517 1.57 65.93 -72.50
C ARG A 517 0.48 65.40 -71.55
N LEU A 518 -0.09 64.23 -71.83
CA LEU A 518 -0.93 63.54 -70.84
C LEU A 518 -0.06 62.77 -69.83
N PRO A 519 -0.24 62.95 -68.51
CA PRO A 519 0.45 62.13 -67.52
C PRO A 519 0.01 60.66 -67.63
N PRO A 520 0.89 59.69 -67.31
CA PRO A 520 0.56 58.28 -67.41
C PRO A 520 -0.63 57.91 -66.49
N PRO A 521 -1.49 56.96 -66.90
CA PRO A 521 -2.64 56.56 -66.11
C PRO A 521 -2.22 56.03 -64.73
N LEU A 522 -2.92 56.46 -63.69
CA LEU A 522 -2.63 56.08 -62.31
C LEU A 522 -2.75 54.57 -62.13
N THR A 523 -1.65 53.93 -61.75
CA THR A 523 -1.62 52.50 -61.40
C THR A 523 -2.08 52.32 -59.94
N PRO A 524 -3.10 51.48 -59.68
CA PRO A 524 -3.54 51.22 -58.31
C PRO A 524 -2.47 50.41 -57.57
N GLN A 525 -1.90 50.98 -56.51
CA GLN A 525 -1.04 50.23 -55.59
C GLN A 525 -1.92 49.32 -54.72
N VAL A 526 -1.66 48.02 -54.77
CA VAL A 526 -2.29 47.05 -53.85
C VAL A 526 -1.63 47.21 -52.48
N PHE A 527 -2.34 47.84 -51.55
CA PHE A 527 -1.89 47.94 -50.17
C PHE A 527 -2.05 46.57 -49.50
N ALA A 528 -0.92 45.92 -49.20
CA ALA A 528 -0.91 44.80 -48.26
C ALA A 528 -0.98 45.38 -46.83
N GLY A 529 -2.15 45.23 -46.21
CA GLY A 529 -2.38 45.44 -44.78
C GLY A 529 -2.45 44.11 -44.06
#